data_AF-A0A3M1C482-F1
#
_entry.id   AF-A0A3M1C482-F1
#
_cell.length_a   1.000
_cell.length_b   1.000
_cell.length_c   1.000
_cell.angle_alpha   90.00
_cell.angle_beta   90.00
_cell.angle_gamma   90.00
#
_symmetry.space_group_name_H-M   'P 1'
#
loop_
_entity.id
_entity.type
_entity.pdbx_description
1 polymer ?
#
loop_
_entity_poly.entity_id
_entity_poly.type
_entity_poly.pdbx_seq_one_letter_code
_entity_poly.pdbx_strand_id
1 'polypeptide(L)'
;MMSSKTIRHLFKKSLPYLLLGGLLFFAGFIKSYHLPKLKSWILYELERQSTKHLPLRIWPHDVNISLWPIGIKLKNIQVLPKKPLKPILRPLTLKEVKIYLSLFELVKGQIHIDELHFKKGKVHIIIPKTSSSKSPSHFFKWKWLKIIPLNHLFLEDIDLIV
;
A
#
# COMPACT_ATOMS: atom_id res chain seq x y z
N MET A 1 25.69 48.74 25.07
CA MET A 1 26.22 47.46 24.55
C MET A 1 25.61 46.31 25.35
N MET A 2 24.92 45.36 24.72
CA MET A 2 24.42 44.16 25.42
C MET A 2 25.58 43.23 25.78
N SER A 3 25.59 42.72 27.02
CA SER A 3 26.60 41.76 27.49
C SER A 3 26.48 40.42 26.77
N SER A 4 27.62 39.81 26.41
CA SER A 4 27.72 38.48 25.79
C SER A 4 26.97 37.38 26.55
N LYS A 5 26.83 37.51 27.88
CA LYS A 5 26.06 36.57 28.71
C LYS A 5 24.56 36.65 28.42
N THR A 6 24.03 37.86 28.21
CA THR A 6 22.60 38.08 27.88
C THR A 6 22.23 37.45 26.54
N ILE A 7 23.10 37.61 25.53
CA ILE A 7 22.88 37.06 24.18
C ILE A 7 22.83 35.53 24.20
N ARG A 8 23.78 34.87 24.89
CA ARG A 8 23.80 33.40 25.00
C ARG A 8 22.57 32.83 25.70
N HIS A 9 22.09 33.51 26.73
CA HIS A 9 20.88 33.09 27.45
C HIS A 9 19.62 33.23 26.59
N LEU A 10 19.48 34.32 25.83
CA LEU A 10 18.39 34.50 24.87
C LEU A 10 18.41 33.42 23.79
N PHE A 11 19.58 33.13 23.21
CA PHE A 11 19.72 32.10 22.18
C PHE A 11 19.34 30.71 22.69
N LYS A 12 19.76 30.33 23.90
CA LYS A 12 19.38 29.05 24.52
C LYS A 12 17.86 28.94 24.72
N LYS A 13 17.19 30.04 25.07
CA LYS A 13 15.72 30.06 25.21
C LYS A 13 15.00 30.00 23.88
N SER A 14 15.53 30.60 22.81
CA SER A 14 14.90 30.61 21.48
C SER A 14 15.13 29.32 20.68
N LEU A 15 16.25 28.63 20.92
CA LEU A 15 16.63 27.41 20.20
C LEU A 15 15.54 26.33 20.12
N PRO A 16 14.86 25.92 21.20
CA PRO A 16 13.81 24.89 21.11
C PRO A 16 12.63 25.32 20.23
N TYR A 17 12.26 26.60 20.23
CA TYR A 17 11.19 27.13 19.38
C TYR A 17 11.60 27.14 17.90
N LEU A 18 12.85 27.47 17.60
CA LEU A 18 13.39 27.40 16.25
C LEU A 18 13.44 25.96 15.74
N LEU A 19 13.87 25.01 16.58
CA LEU A 19 13.88 23.59 16.24
C LEU A 19 12.46 23.06 16.00
N LEU A 20 11.51 23.41 16.88
CA LEU A 20 10.11 23.02 16.71
C LEU A 20 9.51 23.64 15.45
N GLY A 21 9.77 24.92 15.19
CA GLY A 21 9.34 25.61 13.98
C GLY A 21 9.92 24.97 12.71
N GLY A 22 11.21 24.63 12.72
CA GLY A 22 11.86 23.90 11.63
C GLY A 22 11.27 22.52 11.42
N LEU A 23 10.99 21.77 12.49
CA LEU A 23 10.38 20.45 12.43
C LEU A 23 8.97 20.50 11.83
N LEU A 24 8.13 21.43 12.29
CA LEU A 24 6.78 21.62 11.77
C LEU A 24 6.79 22.09 10.31
N PHE A 25 7.69 23.00 9.95
CA PHE A 25 7.91 23.42 8.57
C PHE A 25 8.28 22.23 7.69
N PHE A 26 9.25 21.40 8.13
CA PHE A 26 9.69 20.24 7.37
C PHE A 26 8.59 19.17 7.23
N ALA A 27 7.83 18.92 8.28
CA ALA A 27 6.68 18.02 8.23
C ALA A 27 5.60 18.53 7.25
N GLY A 28 5.31 19.83 7.29
CA GLY A 28 4.41 20.49 6.33
C GLY A 28 4.92 20.40 4.89
N PHE A 29 6.23 20.63 4.69
CA PHE A 29 6.89 20.54 3.39
C PHE A 29 6.82 19.13 2.80
N ILE A 30 7.15 18.10 3.58
CA ILE A 30 7.02 16.69 3.15
C ILE A 30 5.58 16.40 2.75
N LYS A 31 4.62 16.81 3.59
CA LYS A 31 3.20 16.55 3.37
C LYS A 31 2.70 17.22 2.08
N SER A 32 3.11 18.45 1.83
CA SER A 32 2.61 19.22 0.69
C SER A 32 3.33 18.89 -0.62
N TYR A 33 4.64 18.64 -0.58
CA TYR A 33 5.46 18.57 -1.79
C TYR A 33 5.84 17.14 -2.19
N HIS A 34 6.21 16.31 -1.21
CA HIS A 34 6.72 14.97 -1.50
C HIS A 34 5.62 13.90 -1.50
N LEU A 35 4.64 13.98 -0.58
CA LEU A 35 3.56 13.00 -0.53
C LEU A 35 2.77 12.88 -1.84
N PRO A 36 2.34 13.96 -2.52
CA PRO A 36 1.60 13.82 -3.78
C PRO A 36 2.38 13.09 -4.87
N LYS A 37 3.69 13.37 -4.98
CA LYS A 37 4.58 12.71 -5.94
C LYS A 37 4.80 11.25 -5.59
N LEU A 38 4.93 10.94 -4.30
CA LEU A 38 5.07 9.56 -3.83
C LEU A 38 3.80 8.76 -4.09
N LYS A 39 2.62 9.37 -3.88
CA LYS A 39 1.32 8.75 -4.18
C LYS A 39 1.20 8.41 -5.66
N SER A 40 1.46 9.35 -6.57
CA SER A 40 1.37 9.10 -8.00
C SER A 40 2.38 8.05 -8.47
N TRP A 41 3.60 8.09 -7.93
CA TRP A 41 4.61 7.06 -8.20
C TRP A 41 4.17 5.66 -7.73
N ILE A 42 3.60 5.52 -6.53
CA ILE A 42 3.09 4.24 -6.03
C ILE A 42 1.98 3.70 -6.92
N LEU A 43 1.02 4.55 -7.31
CA LEU A 43 -0.09 4.14 -8.19
C LEU A 43 0.45 3.61 -9.53
N TYR A 44 1.36 4.38 -10.15
CA TYR A 44 1.98 4.01 -11.42
C TYR A 44 2.79 2.71 -11.30
N GLU A 45 3.63 2.58 -10.28
CA GLU A 45 4.51 1.43 -10.14
C GLU A 45 3.70 0.16 -9.78
N LEU A 46 2.66 0.28 -8.94
CA LEU A 46 1.78 -0.85 -8.62
C LEU A 46 1.03 -1.34 -9.87
N GLU A 47 0.54 -0.42 -10.70
CA GLU A 47 -0.09 -0.77 -11.97
C GLU A 47 0.92 -1.43 -12.92
N ARG A 48 2.12 -0.88 -13.04
CA ARG A 48 3.19 -1.40 -13.90
C ARG A 48 3.63 -2.80 -13.47
N GLN A 49 3.89 -3.00 -12.19
CA GLN A 49 4.33 -4.27 -11.61
C GLN A 49 3.23 -5.34 -11.70
N SER A 50 1.99 -5.00 -11.33
CA SER A 50 0.87 -5.93 -11.48
C SER A 50 0.66 -6.29 -12.96
N THR A 51 0.82 -5.33 -13.87
CA THR A 51 0.70 -5.60 -15.29
C THR A 51 1.80 -6.53 -15.80
N LYS A 52 3.03 -6.37 -15.34
CA LYS A 52 4.17 -7.12 -15.84
C LYS A 52 4.27 -8.53 -15.25
N HIS A 53 3.95 -8.69 -13.96
CA HIS A 53 4.26 -9.90 -13.21
C HIS A 53 3.03 -10.69 -12.74
N LEU A 54 1.86 -10.06 -12.70
CA LEU A 54 0.64 -10.71 -12.22
C LEU A 54 -0.32 -11.05 -13.37
N PRO A 55 -1.10 -12.13 -13.22
CA PRO A 55 -2.16 -12.50 -14.17
C PRO A 55 -3.40 -11.60 -14.06
N LEU A 56 -3.35 -10.62 -13.15
CA LEU A 56 -4.38 -9.63 -12.88
C LEU A 56 -3.70 -8.26 -12.95
N ARG A 57 -4.31 -7.29 -13.61
CA ARG A 57 -3.92 -5.87 -13.51
C ARG A 57 -4.63 -5.29 -12.30
N ILE A 58 -3.88 -4.72 -11.38
CA ILE A 58 -4.41 -4.07 -10.19
C ILE A 58 -4.36 -2.56 -10.46
N TRP A 59 -5.53 -1.92 -10.39
CA TRP A 59 -5.68 -0.51 -10.69
C TRP A 59 -6.38 0.22 -9.53
N PRO A 60 -5.62 0.68 -8.53
CA PRO A 60 -6.14 1.54 -7.48
C PRO A 60 -6.40 2.95 -8.01
N HIS A 61 -7.49 3.57 -7.55
CA HIS A 61 -7.81 4.96 -7.92
C HIS A 61 -7.07 5.98 -7.04
N ASP A 62 -6.92 5.68 -5.75
CA ASP A 62 -6.24 6.54 -4.79
C ASP A 62 -5.38 5.71 -3.84
N VAL A 63 -4.33 6.35 -3.32
CA VAL A 63 -3.44 5.81 -2.31
C VAL A 63 -3.23 6.82 -1.21
N ASN A 64 -3.38 6.38 0.03
CA ASN A 64 -3.10 7.16 1.22
C ASN A 64 -2.00 6.50 2.02
N ILE A 65 -0.98 7.28 2.34
CA ILE A 65 0.17 6.84 3.12
C ILE A 65 -0.09 7.30 4.55
N SER A 66 -0.05 6.35 5.47
CA SER A 66 -0.15 6.61 6.90
C SER A 66 1.25 6.55 7.50
N LEU A 67 1.58 7.51 8.35
CA LEU A 67 2.84 7.52 9.11
C LEU A 67 2.70 6.80 10.45
N TRP A 68 1.47 6.67 10.98
CA TRP A 68 1.22 6.00 12.25
C TRP A 68 -0.15 5.31 12.30
N PRO A 69 -0.22 3.97 12.33
CA PRO A 69 0.89 3.06 12.00
C PRO A 69 1.40 3.27 10.57
N ILE A 70 2.68 2.95 10.32
CA ILE A 70 3.27 3.09 8.98
C ILE A 70 2.57 2.11 8.03
N GLY A 71 1.97 2.64 6.97
CA GLY A 71 1.22 1.80 6.05
C GLY A 71 0.68 2.52 4.83
N ILE A 72 0.09 1.73 3.95
CA ILE A 72 -0.48 2.18 2.68
C ILE A 72 -1.93 1.72 2.63
N LYS A 73 -2.83 2.65 2.32
CA LYS A 73 -4.25 2.42 2.11
C LYS A 73 -4.61 2.72 0.66
N LEU A 74 -4.90 1.68 -0.09
CA LEU A 74 -5.39 1.74 -1.47
C LEU A 74 -6.93 1.82 -1.45
N LYS A 75 -7.51 2.67 -2.30
CA LYS A 75 -8.97 2.86 -2.39
C LYS A 75 -9.49 2.63 -3.81
N ASN A 76 -10.72 2.13 -3.89
CA ASN A 76 -11.47 1.88 -5.13
C ASN A 76 -10.62 1.12 -6.15
N ILE A 77 -10.16 -0.06 -5.74
CA ILE A 77 -9.23 -0.87 -6.51
C ILE A 77 -10.03 -1.71 -7.49
N GLN A 78 -9.69 -1.57 -8.77
CA GLN A 78 -10.20 -2.44 -9.82
C GLN A 78 -9.17 -3.50 -10.13
N VAL A 79 -9.57 -4.76 -10.06
CA VAL A 79 -8.72 -5.91 -10.38
C VAL A 79 -9.23 -6.51 -11.68
N LEU A 80 -8.48 -6.30 -12.75
CA LEU A 80 -8.83 -6.70 -14.10
C LEU A 80 -8.11 -8.00 -14.46
N PRO A 81 -8.83 -9.10 -14.70
CA PRO A 81 -8.19 -10.35 -15.08
C PRO A 81 -7.57 -10.25 -16.47
N LYS A 82 -6.37 -10.80 -16.62
CA LYS A 82 -5.69 -10.95 -17.91
C LYS A 82 -5.95 -12.33 -18.48
N LYS A 83 -5.59 -12.55 -19.75
CA LYS A 83 -5.56 -13.93 -20.29
C LYS A 83 -4.47 -14.70 -19.51
N PRO A 84 -4.74 -15.91 -19.01
CA PRO A 84 -5.88 -16.80 -19.30
C PRO A 84 -7.08 -16.74 -18.31
N LEU A 85 -7.08 -15.84 -17.32
CA LEU A 85 -8.13 -15.76 -16.28
C LEU A 85 -9.42 -15.06 -16.72
N LYS A 86 -9.40 -14.24 -17.78
CA LYS A 86 -10.59 -13.55 -18.32
C LYS A 86 -11.87 -14.41 -18.48
N PRO A 87 -11.84 -15.67 -18.96
CA PRO A 87 -13.05 -16.49 -19.09
C PRO A 87 -13.62 -16.99 -17.76
N ILE A 88 -12.81 -17.03 -16.68
CA ILE A 88 -13.19 -17.62 -15.39
C ILE A 88 -13.53 -16.51 -14.38
N LEU A 89 -12.88 -15.36 -14.49
CA LEU A 89 -13.01 -14.25 -13.56
C LEU A 89 -13.50 -13.01 -14.29
N ARG A 90 -14.51 -12.35 -13.74
CA ARG A 90 -14.88 -10.98 -14.13
C ARG A 90 -14.00 -9.96 -13.39
N PRO A 91 -13.97 -8.69 -13.85
CA PRO A 91 -13.40 -7.61 -13.07
C PRO A 91 -13.91 -7.61 -11.64
N LEU A 92 -12.98 -7.62 -10.68
CA LEU A 92 -13.25 -7.52 -9.25
C LEU A 92 -13.10 -6.05 -8.85
N THR A 93 -13.98 -5.59 -7.98
CA THR A 93 -13.85 -4.28 -7.33
C THR A 93 -13.65 -4.47 -5.83
N LEU A 94 -12.63 -3.83 -5.28
CA LEU A 94 -12.37 -3.77 -3.84
C LEU A 94 -12.49 -2.31 -3.42
N LYS A 95 -13.28 -2.03 -2.39
CA LYS A 95 -13.39 -0.64 -1.90
C LYS A 95 -12.08 -0.17 -1.29
N GLU A 96 -11.41 -1.03 -0.54
CA GLU A 96 -10.23 -0.64 0.22
C GLU A 96 -9.31 -1.83 0.50
N VAL A 97 -8.00 -1.60 0.38
CA VAL A 97 -6.96 -2.49 0.89
C VAL A 97 -6.01 -1.68 1.76
N LYS A 98 -5.77 -2.14 2.99
CA LYS A 98 -4.81 -1.55 3.91
C LYS A 98 -3.65 -2.51 4.12
N ILE A 99 -2.44 -1.98 4.05
CA ILE A 99 -1.20 -2.70 4.28
C ILE A 99 -0.45 -1.95 5.38
N TYR A 100 -0.21 -2.60 6.50
CA TYR A 100 0.55 -2.04 7.61
C TYR A 100 1.88 -2.76 7.75
N LEU A 101 2.95 -2.00 7.94
CA LEU A 101 4.29 -2.53 8.15
C LEU A 101 4.57 -2.65 9.64
N SER A 102 5.30 -3.70 10.03
CA SER A 102 5.76 -3.84 11.42
C SER A 102 6.83 -2.80 11.72
N LEU A 103 6.53 -1.89 12.64
CA LEU A 103 7.49 -0.85 13.09
C LEU A 103 8.74 -1.49 13.72
N PHE A 104 8.56 -2.53 14.52
CA PHE A 104 9.66 -3.20 15.20
C PHE A 104 10.60 -3.90 14.20
N GLU A 105 10.06 -4.51 13.15
CA GLU A 105 10.88 -5.14 12.11
C GLU A 105 11.57 -4.11 11.23
N LEU A 106 10.90 -2.98 10.92
CA LEU A 106 11.53 -1.87 10.21
C LEU A 106 12.74 -1.29 10.96
N VAL A 107 12.66 -1.19 12.29
CA VAL A 107 13.79 -0.75 13.14
C VAL A 107 14.95 -1.76 13.08
N LYS A 108 14.67 -3.05 12.90
CA LYS A 108 15.68 -4.10 12.66
C LYS A 108 16.19 -4.12 11.21
N GLY A 109 15.71 -3.22 10.34
CA GLY A 109 16.07 -3.17 8.92
C GLY A 109 15.35 -4.22 8.05
N GLN A 110 14.30 -4.85 8.56
CA GLN A 110 13.52 -5.87 7.85
C GLN A 110 12.18 -5.29 7.39
N ILE A 111 11.77 -5.61 6.16
CA ILE A 111 10.47 -5.21 5.64
C ILE A 111 9.51 -6.37 5.90
N HIS A 112 8.58 -6.18 6.83
CA HIS A 112 7.61 -7.19 7.21
C HIS A 112 6.19 -6.60 7.16
N ILE A 113 5.26 -7.30 6.52
CA ILE A 113 3.85 -6.89 6.50
C ILE A 113 3.19 -7.44 7.76
N ASP A 114 2.79 -6.54 8.63
CA ASP A 114 2.15 -6.91 9.87
C ASP A 114 0.68 -7.29 9.61
N GLU A 115 -0.05 -6.38 8.99
CA GLU A 115 -1.47 -6.58 8.73
C GLU A 115 -1.84 -6.22 7.28
N LEU A 116 -2.65 -7.09 6.68
CA LEU A 116 -3.24 -6.88 5.37
C LEU A 116 -4.75 -6.99 5.47
N HIS A 117 -5.45 -5.87 5.26
CA HIS A 117 -6.91 -5.81 5.34
C HIS A 117 -7.51 -5.61 3.97
N PHE A 118 -8.44 -6.48 3.59
CA PHE A 118 -9.30 -6.33 2.42
C PHE A 118 -10.70 -5.99 2.90
N LYS A 119 -11.25 -4.86 2.44
CA LYS A 119 -12.60 -4.44 2.82
C LYS A 119 -13.50 -4.27 1.60
N LYS A 120 -14.70 -4.84 1.69
CA LYS A 120 -15.81 -4.66 0.74
C LYS A 120 -15.40 -5.03 -0.69
N GLY A 121 -15.26 -6.34 -0.90
CA GLY A 121 -14.89 -6.91 -2.20
C GLY A 121 -16.05 -7.63 -2.85
N LYS A 122 -16.25 -7.44 -4.16
CA LYS A 122 -17.25 -8.21 -4.93
C LYS A 122 -16.57 -9.08 -5.97
N VAL A 123 -16.47 -10.37 -5.68
CA VAL A 123 -15.83 -11.34 -6.58
C VAL A 123 -16.92 -12.05 -7.38
N HIS A 124 -16.89 -11.88 -8.70
CA HIS A 124 -17.77 -12.56 -9.62
C HIS A 124 -17.00 -13.69 -10.32
N ILE A 125 -17.35 -14.94 -10.02
CA ILE A 125 -16.73 -16.13 -10.60
C ILE A 125 -17.66 -16.66 -11.69
N ILE A 126 -17.15 -16.89 -12.90
CA ILE A 126 -17.90 -17.56 -13.95
C ILE A 126 -17.51 -19.04 -13.90
N ILE A 127 -18.46 -19.92 -13.59
CA ILE A 127 -18.28 -21.36 -13.73
C ILE A 127 -18.54 -21.74 -15.19
N PRO A 128 -17.52 -22.05 -16.01
CA PRO A 128 -17.76 -22.52 -17.36
C PRO A 128 -18.48 -23.87 -17.31
N LYS A 129 -19.58 -24.01 -18.06
CA LYS A 129 -20.24 -25.30 -18.26
C LYS A 129 -19.24 -26.25 -18.91
N THR A 130 -18.86 -27.30 -18.19
CA THR A 130 -17.76 -28.21 -18.49
C THR A 130 -17.92 -28.88 -19.86
N SER A 131 -17.20 -28.42 -20.88
CA SER A 131 -16.88 -29.24 -22.06
C SER A 131 -15.47 -29.79 -21.87
N SER A 132 -15.36 -31.11 -21.66
CA SER A 132 -14.13 -31.90 -21.60
C SER A 132 -12.94 -31.29 -22.36
N SER A 133 -12.02 -30.63 -21.67
CA SER A 133 -10.74 -30.22 -22.27
C SER A 133 -9.68 -29.95 -21.20
N LYS A 134 -8.72 -30.88 -21.16
CA LYS A 134 -7.32 -30.76 -20.69
C LYS A 134 -7.08 -29.86 -19.48
N SER A 135 -6.94 -30.52 -18.33
CA SER A 135 -6.40 -29.97 -17.08
C SER A 135 -5.17 -29.09 -17.37
N PRO A 136 -5.23 -27.77 -17.10
CA PRO A 136 -4.11 -26.90 -17.36
C PRO A 136 -3.08 -27.04 -16.23
N SER A 137 -2.13 -27.96 -16.40
CA SER A 137 -1.19 -28.44 -15.38
C SER A 137 -0.07 -27.46 -14.96
N HIS A 138 -0.17 -26.16 -15.27
CA HIS A 138 0.86 -25.18 -14.88
C HIS A 138 0.32 -23.80 -14.45
N PHE A 139 -0.88 -23.76 -13.87
CA PHE A 139 -1.41 -22.52 -13.27
C PHE A 139 -0.67 -22.20 -11.96
N PHE A 140 0.27 -21.25 -12.03
CA PHE A 140 0.90 -20.53 -10.92
C PHE A 140 1.95 -21.26 -10.08
N LYS A 141 3.22 -21.09 -10.46
CA LYS A 141 4.34 -21.19 -9.52
C LYS A 141 4.37 -19.94 -8.64
N TRP A 142 3.63 -19.95 -7.52
CA TRP A 142 3.57 -18.87 -6.52
C TRP A 142 4.88 -18.67 -5.71
N LYS A 143 6.06 -18.87 -6.32
CA LYS A 143 7.35 -18.75 -5.61
C LYS A 143 7.55 -17.36 -4.97
N TRP A 144 6.95 -16.32 -5.53
CA TRP A 144 7.05 -14.96 -5.01
C TRP A 144 6.26 -14.72 -3.72
N LEU A 145 5.14 -15.44 -3.49
CA LEU A 145 4.35 -15.29 -2.26
C LEU A 145 5.12 -15.74 -1.01
N LYS A 146 6.10 -16.65 -1.16
CA LYS A 146 6.96 -17.08 -0.04
C LYS A 146 7.94 -16.00 0.42
N ILE A 147 8.11 -14.91 -0.35
CA ILE A 147 9.13 -13.89 -0.08
C ILE A 147 8.61 -12.80 0.86
N ILE A 148 7.29 -12.59 0.92
CA ILE A 148 6.71 -11.51 1.72
C ILE A 148 6.12 -12.13 2.99
N PRO A 149 6.78 -12.02 4.14
CA PRO A 149 6.24 -12.55 5.38
C PRO A 149 5.04 -11.69 5.80
N LEU A 150 3.88 -12.34 5.91
CA LEU A 150 2.60 -11.75 6.28
C LEU A 150 2.14 -12.38 7.59
N ASN A 151 1.92 -11.57 8.64
CA ASN A 151 1.45 -12.08 9.92
C ASN A 151 -0.07 -12.25 9.93
N HIS A 152 -0.79 -11.19 9.58
CA HIS A 152 -2.25 -11.15 9.71
C HIS A 152 -2.93 -10.77 8.39
N LEU A 153 -3.94 -11.57 8.02
CA LEU A 153 -4.81 -11.34 6.86
C LEU A 153 -6.25 -11.17 7.35
N PHE A 154 -6.82 -10.00 7.09
CA PHE A 154 -8.21 -9.68 7.43
C PHE A 154 -9.03 -9.53 6.16
N LEU A 155 -10.12 -10.28 6.08
CA LEU A 155 -11.08 -10.24 4.98
C LEU A 155 -12.43 -9.78 5.55
N GLU A 156 -12.85 -8.56 5.23
CA GLU A 156 -14.10 -7.96 5.70
C GLU A 156 -15.04 -7.73 4.51
N ASP A 157 -16.29 -8.20 4.63
CA ASP A 157 -17.37 -7.98 3.65
C ASP A 157 -16.98 -8.40 2.23
N ILE A 158 -16.55 -9.65 2.04
CA ILE A 158 -16.26 -10.18 0.70
C ILE A 158 -17.47 -10.97 0.19
N ASP A 159 -18.17 -10.39 -0.78
CA ASP A 159 -19.29 -11.03 -1.45
C ASP A 159 -18.76 -11.93 -2.58
N LEU A 160 -19.06 -13.22 -2.49
CA LEU A 160 -18.82 -14.18 -3.55
C LEU A 160 -20.10 -14.34 -4.37
N ILE A 161 -20.05 -13.92 -5.63
CA ILE A 161 -21.17 -14.04 -6.57
C ILE A 161 -20.77 -15.05 -7.63
N VAL A 162 -21.47 -16.18 -7.63
CA VAL A 162 -21.26 -17.30 -8.55
C VAL A 162 -22.24 -17.22 -9.71
#